data_AF-A0A524ARW8-F1
#
_entry.id   AF-A0A524ARW8-F1
#
_cell.length_a   1.000
_cell.length_b   1.000
_cell.length_c   1.000
_cell.angle_alpha   90.00
_cell.angle_beta   90.00
_cell.angle_gamma   90.00
#
_symmetry.space_group_name_H-M   'P 1'
#
loop_
_entity.id
_entity.type
_entity.pdbx_description
1 polymer ?
#
loop_
_entity_poly.entity_id
_entity_poly.type
_entity_poly.pdbx_seq_one_letter_code
_entity_poly.pdbx_strand_id
1 'polypeptide(L)'
;MDKKAILVLEDGSVYEGHSFGAETTAHGEVVFSTSMTGYQEMLTDPSYAGQILVPTYPLIGNYGINESDFESRQIQVRGFAVREYCSQPSHWQSTRTLH
;
A
#
# COMPACT_ATOMS: atom_id res chain seq x y z
N MET A 1 -5.79 1.28 -16.13
CA MET A 1 -5.49 2.03 -14.90
C MET A 1 -5.16 3.44 -15.35
N ASP A 2 -6.15 4.33 -15.41
CA ASP A 2 -5.97 5.66 -16.03
C ASP A 2 -6.36 6.82 -15.09
N LYS A 3 -6.68 6.53 -13.83
CA LYS A 3 -7.03 7.58 -12.88
C LYS A 3 -5.77 8.12 -12.22
N LYS A 4 -5.48 9.39 -12.48
CA LYS A 4 -4.34 10.09 -11.88
C LYS A 4 -4.54 10.27 -10.38
N ALA A 5 -3.46 10.14 -9.63
CA ALA A 5 -3.37 10.45 -8.21
C ALA A 5 -2.09 11.24 -7.95
N ILE A 6 -2.08 12.04 -6.88
CA ILE A 6 -0.91 12.82 -6.47
C ILE A 6 -0.64 12.62 -4.99
N LEU A 7 0.64 12.47 -4.62
CA LEU A 7 1.13 12.57 -3.25
C LEU A 7 1.81 13.92 -3.09
N VAL A 8 1.33 14.73 -2.16
CA VAL A 8 1.86 16.06 -1.85
C VAL A 8 2.41 16.05 -0.44
N LEU A 9 3.64 16.52 -0.27
CA LEU A 9 4.30 16.63 1.03
C LEU A 9 4.25 18.07 1.54
N GLU A 10 4.46 18.24 2.85
CA GLU A 10 4.40 19.55 3.50
C GLU A 10 5.49 20.53 3.01
N ASP A 11 6.61 20.01 2.52
CA ASP A 11 7.73 20.78 1.96
C ASP A 11 7.44 21.32 0.54
N GLY A 12 6.28 21.00 -0.02
CA GLY A 12 5.87 21.37 -1.36
C GLY A 12 6.28 20.35 -2.44
N SER A 13 6.93 19.24 -2.08
CA SER A 13 7.23 18.15 -3.02
C SER A 13 5.94 17.49 -3.52
N VAL A 14 5.89 17.22 -4.82
CA VAL A 14 4.74 16.60 -5.50
C VAL A 14 5.19 15.38 -6.30
N TYR A 15 4.51 14.25 -6.06
CA TYR A 15 4.73 13.00 -6.77
C TYR A 15 3.45 12.59 -7.49
N GLU A 16 3.51 12.52 -8.81
CA GLU A 16 2.39 12.06 -9.64
C GLU A 16 2.41 10.54 -9.79
N GLY A 17 1.23 9.94 -9.83
CA GLY A 17 1.06 8.51 -10.01
C GLY A 17 -0.34 8.14 -10.52
N HIS A 18 -0.62 6.85 -10.45
CA HIS A 18 -1.91 6.28 -10.84
C HIS A 18 -2.57 5.65 -9.62
N SER A 19 -3.88 5.87 -9.46
CA SER A 19 -4.65 5.19 -8.43
C SER A 19 -4.78 3.71 -8.76
N PHE A 20 -4.55 2.88 -7.76
CA PHE A 20 -4.82 1.44 -7.77
C PHE A 20 -5.67 1.03 -6.55
N GLY A 21 -6.33 1.96 -5.87
CA GLY A 21 -7.11 1.65 -4.67
C GLY A 21 -8.37 2.51 -4.58
N ALA A 22 -8.86 2.71 -3.35
CA ALA A 22 -10.04 3.52 -3.10
C ALA A 22 -9.90 4.95 -3.66
N GLU A 23 -10.95 5.43 -4.32
CA GLU A 23 -10.99 6.76 -4.93
C GLU A 23 -11.34 7.84 -3.91
N THR A 24 -10.43 8.07 -2.95
CA THR A 24 -10.61 9.05 -1.89
C THR A 24 -9.35 9.88 -1.68
N THR A 25 -9.50 11.04 -1.05
CA THR A 25 -8.39 11.81 -0.50
C THR A 25 -8.11 11.33 0.92
N ALA A 26 -6.83 11.20 1.26
CA ALA A 26 -6.38 10.85 2.60
C ALA A 26 -5.25 11.79 3.04
N HIS A 27 -5.16 12.01 4.34
CA HIS A 27 -4.10 12.78 4.99
C HIS A 27 -3.52 11.94 6.12
N GLY A 28 -2.20 12.04 6.29
CA GLY A 28 -1.45 11.29 7.29
C GLY A 28 0.03 11.61 7.25
N GLU A 29 0.75 11.14 8.26
CA GLU A 29 2.22 11.18 8.28
C GLU A 29 2.77 10.21 7.22
N VAL A 30 3.67 10.68 6.36
CA VAL A 30 4.30 9.83 5.35
C VAL A 30 5.50 9.13 5.97
N VAL A 31 5.45 7.79 6.00
CA VAL A 31 6.51 6.94 6.54
C VAL A 31 6.98 5.95 5.49
N PHE A 32 8.21 5.47 5.62
CA PHE A 32 8.74 4.42 4.74
C PHE A 32 9.14 3.18 5.51
N SER A 33 9.05 2.03 4.85
CA SER A 33 9.49 0.75 5.40
C SER A 33 10.47 0.06 4.46
N THR A 34 11.54 -0.48 5.02
CA THR A 34 12.60 -1.20 4.30
C THR A 34 12.31 -2.69 4.12
N SER A 35 11.18 -3.17 4.63
CA SER A 35 10.73 -4.54 4.45
C SER A 35 10.52 -4.85 2.97
N MET A 36 11.07 -5.98 2.51
CA MET A 36 10.92 -6.44 1.12
C MET A 36 9.67 -7.31 0.91
N THR A 37 9.10 -7.81 2.00
CA THR A 37 7.92 -8.69 2.04
C THR A 37 7.04 -8.27 3.21
N GLY A 38 5.87 -8.88 3.34
CA GLY A 38 4.95 -8.63 4.44
C GLY A 38 4.09 -7.38 4.27
N TYR A 39 3.74 -7.00 3.03
CA TYR A 39 2.93 -5.80 2.79
C TYR A 39 1.51 -5.97 3.34
N GLN A 40 0.96 -7.18 3.44
CA GLN A 40 -0.38 -7.41 3.98
C GLN A 40 -0.39 -7.17 5.49
N GLU A 41 0.61 -7.71 6.18
CA GLU A 41 0.87 -7.52 7.61
C GLU A 41 1.08 -6.03 7.89
N MET A 42 1.93 -5.36 7.11
CA MET A 42 2.19 -3.92 7.23
C MET A 42 0.92 -3.08 7.05
N LEU A 43 0.05 -3.41 6.08
CA LEU A 43 -1.19 -2.68 5.86
C LEU A 43 -2.20 -2.85 7.02
N THR A 44 -2.09 -3.94 7.76
CA THR A 44 -3.05 -4.34 8.81
C THR A 44 -2.50 -4.16 10.23
N ASP A 45 -1.22 -3.81 10.39
CA ASP A 45 -0.59 -3.53 11.67
C ASP A 45 -1.10 -2.19 12.26
N PRO A 46 -1.68 -2.19 13.48
CA PRO A 46 -2.15 -0.98 14.18
C PRO A 46 -1.09 0.11 14.38
N SER A 47 0.21 -0.24 14.31
CA SER A 47 1.31 0.73 14.45
C SER A 47 1.32 1.79 13.33
N TYR A 48 0.78 1.45 12.15
CA TYR A 48 0.68 2.38 11.01
C TYR A 48 -0.62 3.22 10.98
N ALA A 49 -1.40 3.19 12.06
CA ALA A 49 -2.64 3.95 12.15
C ALA A 49 -2.39 5.46 11.95
N GLY A 50 -3.08 6.06 10.98
CA GLY A 50 -2.92 7.48 10.67
C GLY A 50 -1.79 7.81 9.68
N GLN A 51 -1.06 6.80 9.18
CA GLN A 51 0.12 7.00 8.34
C GLN A 51 -0.14 6.63 6.87
N ILE A 52 0.60 7.27 5.97
CA ILE A 52 0.70 6.92 4.55
C ILE A 52 2.01 6.15 4.37
N LEU A 53 1.91 4.87 4.03
CA LEU A 53 3.04 3.97 4.00
C LEU A 53 3.69 3.88 2.61
N VAL A 54 5.02 3.98 2.57
CA VAL A 54 5.85 3.89 1.36
C VAL A 54 6.86 2.75 1.50
N PRO A 55 6.59 1.55 0.95
CA PRO A 55 7.60 0.50 0.89
C PRO A 55 8.77 0.91 0.00
N THR A 56 10.00 0.57 0.40
CA THR A 56 11.16 0.76 -0.46
C THR A 56 11.28 -0.33 -1.52
N TYR A 57 10.68 -1.50 -1.30
CA TYR A 57 10.67 -2.57 -2.29
C TYR A 57 9.74 -2.22 -3.45
N PRO A 58 10.22 -2.29 -4.71
CA PRO A 58 9.52 -1.65 -5.81
C PRO A 58 8.24 -2.37 -6.25
N LEU A 59 8.22 -3.70 -6.19
CA LEU A 59 7.14 -4.52 -6.72
C LEU A 59 6.19 -4.96 -5.61
N ILE A 60 4.99 -4.38 -5.57
CA ILE A 60 4.01 -4.63 -4.51
C ILE A 60 2.75 -5.29 -5.08
N GLY A 61 2.19 -6.26 -4.35
CA GLY A 61 1.04 -7.06 -4.80
C GLY A 61 1.41 -8.35 -5.53
N ASN A 62 2.70 -8.68 -5.65
CA ASN A 62 3.19 -9.84 -6.41
C ASN A 62 2.75 -11.20 -5.85
N TYR A 63 2.43 -11.31 -4.56
CA TYR A 63 1.90 -12.53 -3.95
C TYR A 63 0.44 -12.43 -3.52
N GLY A 64 -0.25 -11.34 -3.91
CA GLY A 64 -1.66 -11.12 -3.59
C GLY A 64 -1.90 -10.98 -2.09
N ILE A 65 -3.09 -11.37 -1.63
CA ILE A 65 -3.43 -11.46 -0.20
C ILE A 65 -4.01 -12.84 0.14
N ASN A 66 -3.88 -13.24 1.39
CA ASN A 66 -4.43 -14.49 1.94
C ASN A 66 -5.18 -14.22 3.25
N GLU A 67 -5.79 -15.25 3.84
CA GLU A 67 -6.55 -15.10 5.10
C GLU A 67 -5.70 -15.20 6.37
N SER A 68 -4.44 -15.65 6.28
CA SER A 68 -3.57 -15.90 7.43
C SER A 68 -2.75 -14.69 7.87
N ASP A 69 -2.41 -13.79 6.95
CA ASP A 69 -1.37 -12.77 7.17
C ASP A 69 -1.97 -11.41 7.57
N PHE A 70 -3.12 -11.42 8.26
CA PHE A 70 -3.75 -10.22 8.83
C PHE A 70 -3.30 -10.02 10.29
N GLU A 71 -2.60 -8.91 10.58
CA GLU A 71 -2.20 -8.53 11.94
C GLU A 71 -3.33 -7.86 12.73
N SER A 72 -4.37 -7.39 12.03
CA SER A 72 -5.60 -6.90 12.66
C SER A 72 -6.82 -7.09 11.78
N ARG A 73 -8.00 -6.73 12.31
CA ARG A 73 -9.29 -6.93 11.66
C ARG A 73 -9.58 -5.94 10.52
N GLN A 74 -8.70 -4.97 10.27
CA GLN A 74 -8.92 -3.93 9.28
C GLN A 74 -7.59 -3.40 8.73
N ILE A 75 -7.66 -2.69 7.60
CA ILE A 75 -6.54 -1.89 7.09
C ILE A 75 -6.35 -0.69 8.02
N GLN A 76 -5.13 -0.47 8.48
CA GLN A 76 -4.77 0.57 9.46
C GLN A 76 -4.15 1.81 8.81
N VAL A 77 -3.44 1.61 7.69
CA VAL A 77 -2.85 2.71 6.93
C VAL A 77 -3.93 3.64 6.37
N ARG A 78 -3.61 4.93 6.28
CA ARG A 78 -4.44 5.95 5.62
C ARG A 78 -4.24 5.97 4.12
N GLY A 79 -3.06 5.55 3.66
CA GLY A 79 -2.70 5.51 2.26
C GLY A 79 -1.51 4.60 2.03
N PHE A 80 -1.34 4.21 0.78
CA PHE A 80 -0.28 3.32 0.36
C PHE A 80 0.28 3.78 -0.98
N ALA A 81 1.55 4.18 -0.99
CA ALA A 81 2.23 4.67 -2.18
C ALA A 81 3.36 3.71 -2.55
N VAL A 82 3.29 3.17 -3.77
CA VAL A 82 4.19 2.12 -4.24
C VAL A 82 4.84 2.54 -5.55
N ARG A 83 6.02 1.95 -5.84
CA ARG A 83 6.71 2.20 -7.11
C ARG A 83 6.04 1.47 -8.27
N GLU A 84 5.71 0.20 -8.09
CA GLU A 84 5.06 -0.65 -9.08
C GLU A 84 4.00 -1.53 -8.40
N TYR A 85 2.79 -1.54 -8.96
CA TYR A 85 1.70 -2.39 -8.52
C TYR A 85 1.55 -3.59 -9.45
N CYS A 86 1.66 -4.79 -8.90
CA CYS A 86 1.38 -6.03 -9.59
C CYS A 86 -0.11 -6.36 -9.53
N SER A 87 -0.79 -6.31 -10.68
CA SER A 87 -2.22 -6.65 -10.79
C SER A 87 -2.49 -8.15 -10.93
N GLN A 88 -1.44 -8.95 -11.15
CA GLN A 88 -1.53 -10.39 -11.40
C GLN A 88 -0.62 -11.15 -10.42
N PRO A 89 -1.08 -11.37 -9.18
CA PRO A 89 -0.29 -12.05 -8.16
C PRO A 89 -0.01 -13.50 -8.54
N SER A 90 1.14 -14.02 -8.13
CA SER A 90 1.53 -15.41 -8.30
C SER A 90 2.07 -15.96 -6.98
N HIS A 91 1.18 -16.58 -6.21
CA HIS A 91 1.53 -17.28 -4.97
C HIS A 91 0.48 -18.34 -4.66
N TRP A 92 0.89 -19.50 -4.16
CA TRP A 92 0.00 -20.63 -3.94
C TRP A 92 -1.06 -20.38 -2.84
N GLN A 93 -0.77 -19.47 -1.89
CA GLN A 93 -1.73 -19.02 -0.87
C GLN A 93 -2.56 -17.81 -1.31
N SER A 94 -2.30 -17.23 -2.49
CA SER A 94 -3.03 -16.04 -2.93
C SER A 94 -4.50 -16.38 -3.15
N THR A 95 -5.37 -15.65 -2.46
CA THR A 95 -6.83 -15.76 -2.61
C THR A 95 -7.42 -14.60 -3.39
N ARG A 96 -6.78 -13.43 -3.34
CA ARG A 96 -7.19 -12.19 -4.02
C ARG A 96 -5.98 -11.34 -4.42
N THR A 97 -6.22 -10.42 -5.35
CA THR A 97 -5.32 -9.30 -5.64
C THR A 97 -5.28 -8.34 -4.45
N LEU A 98 -4.25 -7.48 -4.41
CA LEU A 98 -4.12 -6.47 -3.37
C LEU A 98 -5.19 -5.35 -3.50
N HIS A 99 -5.71 -5.10 -4.70
CA HIS A 99 -6.92 -4.32 -4.96
C HIS A 99 -8.01 -5.17 -5.60
#